data_AF-A0AAY4A883-F1
#
_entry.id   AF-A0AAY4A883-F1
#
_cell.length_a   1.000
_cell.length_b   1.000
_cell.length_c   1.000
_cell.angle_alpha   90.00
_cell.angle_beta   90.00
_cell.angle_gamma   90.00
#
_symmetry.space_group_name_H-M   'P 1'
#
loop_
_entity.id
_entity.type
_entity.pdbx_description
1 polymer ?
#
loop_
_entity_poly.entity_id
_entity_poly.type
_entity_poly.pdbx_seq_one_letter_code
_entity_poly.pdbx_strand_id
1 'polypeptide(L)'
;MRNKIVWSDETKTELFGVNGWCHISRKPDTTHHQANTIPTVSHCGGSIMLWGCFSVPGTGRLVRIEGTMTAAMYRDFLYENLLPSSLELELGQRFFNLQQDNDPKHTAKISKMWLRTTLNVLGRPSQNLNPIENLRQDLKTAIHKCCPSNLAELELFFIEEFQSLGAVVA
;
A
#
# COMPACT_ATOMS: atom_id res chain seq x y z
N MET A 1 -20.09 10.04 -18.70
CA MET A 1 -19.48 10.30 -17.36
C MET A 1 -18.21 9.47 -17.30
N ARG A 2 -17.04 10.09 -17.16
CA ARG A 2 -15.77 9.34 -17.09
C ARG A 2 -15.79 8.52 -15.79
N ASN A 3 -15.54 7.20 -15.86
CA ASN A 3 -15.50 6.33 -14.70
C ASN A 3 -14.31 6.70 -13.80
N LYS A 4 -14.54 7.60 -12.84
CA LYS A 4 -13.56 7.93 -11.79
C LYS A 4 -13.48 6.75 -10.84
N ILE A 5 -12.29 6.17 -10.68
CA ILE A 5 -12.03 5.03 -9.80
C ILE A 5 -10.90 5.41 -8.85
N VAL A 6 -11.08 5.10 -7.56
CA VAL A 6 -10.03 5.19 -6.55
C VAL A 6 -9.71 3.77 -6.12
N TRP A 7 -8.45 3.39 -6.26
CA TRP A 7 -7.92 2.14 -5.72
C TRP A 7 -7.33 2.41 -4.35
N SER A 8 -7.66 1.59 -3.36
CA SER A 8 -7.14 1.71 -1.99
C SER A 8 -6.78 0.34 -1.43
N ASP A 9 -5.71 0.28 -0.64
CA ASP A 9 -5.25 -0.98 -0.08
C ASP A 9 -4.27 -0.78 1.08
N GLU A 10 -4.11 -1.81 1.91
CA GLU A 10 -3.16 -1.85 3.03
C GLU A 10 -1.93 -2.70 2.69
N THR A 11 -0.73 -2.17 2.95
CA THR A 11 0.53 -2.90 2.76
C THR A 11 1.31 -2.98 4.05
N LYS A 12 1.72 -4.20 4.41
CA LYS A 12 2.76 -4.44 5.40
C LYS A 12 4.12 -4.47 4.71
N THR A 13 5.08 -3.74 5.25
CA THR A 13 6.48 -3.78 4.81
C THR A 13 7.40 -3.92 6.01
N GLU A 14 8.35 -4.85 5.92
CA GLU A 14 9.33 -5.12 6.96
C GLU A 14 10.63 -4.38 6.65
N LEU A 15 11.28 -3.82 7.69
CA LEU A 15 12.52 -3.06 7.53
C LEU A 15 13.65 -3.89 6.88
N PHE A 16 13.78 -5.14 7.31
CA PHE A 16 14.77 -6.11 6.80
C PHE A 16 14.12 -7.27 6.05
N GLY A 17 12.89 -7.08 5.55
CA GLY A 17 12.20 -8.11 4.79
C GLY A 17 12.85 -8.33 3.43
N VAL A 18 13.24 -9.57 3.13
CA VAL A 18 13.77 -9.94 1.81
C VAL A 18 12.59 -10.09 0.85
N ASN A 19 12.12 -9.00 0.24
CA ASN A 19 10.99 -9.02 -0.70
C ASN A 19 11.46 -9.27 -2.15
N GLY A 20 12.34 -10.25 -2.37
CA GLY A 20 12.83 -10.57 -3.70
C GLY A 20 13.61 -11.87 -3.80
N TRP A 21 13.58 -12.49 -4.98
CA TRP A 21 14.49 -13.57 -5.33
C TRP A 21 15.87 -12.98 -5.60
N CYS A 22 16.84 -13.28 -4.74
CA CYS A 22 18.25 -13.03 -5.06
C CYS A 22 18.85 -14.29 -5.68
N HIS A 23 19.29 -14.20 -6.93
CA HIS A 23 20.12 -15.23 -7.54
C HIS A 23 21.55 -15.10 -7.02
N ILE A 24 22.00 -16.09 -6.26
CA ILE A 24 23.38 -16.20 -5.78
C ILE A 24 24.10 -17.23 -6.66
N SER A 25 25.04 -16.77 -7.49
CA SER A 25 25.96 -17.66 -8.21
C SER A 25 27.17 -17.95 -7.32
N ARG A 26 27.51 -19.24 -7.14
CA ARG A 26 28.55 -19.68 -6.20
C ARG A 26 29.42 -20.78 -6.78
N LYS A 27 30.65 -20.87 -6.28
CA LYS A 27 31.57 -21.99 -6.53
C LYS A 27 31.26 -23.13 -5.53
N PRO A 28 31.63 -24.39 -5.85
CA PRO A 28 31.59 -25.48 -4.88
C PRO A 28 32.35 -25.08 -3.60
N ASP A 29 31.86 -25.52 -2.44
CA ASP A 29 32.44 -25.33 -1.11
C ASP A 29 32.45 -23.90 -0.52
N THR A 30 31.92 -22.89 -1.21
CA THR A 30 31.86 -21.50 -0.68
C THR A 30 30.54 -21.14 0.00
N THR A 31 29.74 -22.11 0.42
CA THR A 31 28.35 -21.94 0.89
C THR A 31 28.20 -20.97 2.07
N HIS A 32 29.15 -20.98 3.02
CA HIS A 32 29.07 -20.19 4.25
C HIS A 32 29.83 -18.86 4.20
N HIS A 33 30.42 -18.49 3.06
CA HIS A 33 31.08 -17.19 2.95
C HIS A 33 30.05 -16.07 3.05
N GLN A 34 30.36 -15.03 3.82
CA GLN A 34 29.48 -13.88 4.04
C GLN A 34 29.05 -13.20 2.73
N ALA A 35 29.90 -13.25 1.69
CA ALA A 35 29.60 -12.75 0.34
C ALA A 35 28.53 -13.58 -0.42
N ASN A 36 28.26 -14.82 0.03
CA ASN A 36 27.32 -15.77 -0.58
C ASN A 36 26.09 -16.03 0.31
N THR A 37 25.94 -15.28 1.41
CA THR A 37 24.82 -15.38 2.34
C THR A 37 24.09 -14.04 2.40
N ILE A 38 22.77 -14.06 2.29
CA ILE A 38 21.96 -12.88 2.57
C ILE A 38 21.62 -12.93 4.06
N PRO A 39 22.11 -11.98 4.87
CA PRO A 39 21.72 -11.93 6.27
C PRO A 39 20.21 -11.73 6.34
N THR A 40 19.51 -12.73 6.88
CA THR A 40 18.06 -12.71 7.09
C THR A 40 17.83 -12.36 8.55
N VAL A 41 17.39 -11.14 8.82
CA VAL A 41 17.03 -10.73 10.18
C VAL A 41 15.59 -11.13 10.43
N SER A 42 15.35 -12.33 10.93
CA SER A 42 14.01 -12.72 11.37
C SER A 42 13.62 -11.87 12.58
N HIS A 43 12.62 -11.00 12.40
CA HIS A 43 11.82 -10.36 13.46
C HIS A 43 12.44 -9.21 14.27
N CYS A 44 13.72 -8.86 14.16
CA CYS A 44 14.31 -7.77 14.95
C CYS A 44 14.24 -6.36 14.32
N GLY A 45 13.80 -6.21 13.07
CA GLY A 45 13.73 -4.91 12.37
C GLY A 45 12.42 -4.15 12.50
N GLY A 46 11.35 -4.81 12.94
CA GLY A 46 9.99 -4.26 12.91
C GLY A 46 9.39 -4.17 11.50
N SER A 47 8.12 -3.77 11.45
CA SER A 47 7.37 -3.58 10.23
C SER A 47 6.39 -2.41 10.39
N ILE A 48 6.15 -1.69 9.30
CA ILE A 48 5.08 -0.69 9.24
C ILE A 48 3.91 -1.24 8.41
N MET A 49 2.70 -0.86 8.81
CA MET A 49 1.49 -1.05 8.02
C MET A 49 1.09 0.31 7.46
N LEU A 50 0.99 0.42 6.13
CA LEU A 50 0.61 1.64 5.45
C LEU A 50 -0.70 1.40 4.70
N TRP A 51 -1.56 2.39 4.68
CA TRP A 51 -2.69 2.47 3.76
C TRP A 51 -2.43 3.57 2.76
N GLY A 52 -2.69 3.30 1.50
CA GLY A 52 -2.60 4.28 0.43
C GLY A 52 -3.79 4.18 -0.49
N CYS A 53 -4.08 5.28 -1.19
CA CYS A 53 -5.00 5.25 -2.31
C CYS A 53 -4.45 6.05 -3.49
N PHE A 54 -4.86 5.69 -4.70
CA PHE A 54 -4.53 6.47 -5.89
C PHE A 54 -5.66 6.40 -6.92
N SER A 55 -5.61 7.31 -7.87
CA SER A 55 -6.52 7.35 -9.00
C SER A 55 -5.75 7.77 -10.26
N VAL A 56 -6.45 7.87 -11.39
CA VAL A 56 -5.85 8.33 -12.66
C VAL A 56 -5.17 9.70 -12.52
N PRO A 57 -5.70 10.69 -11.79
CA PRO A 57 -5.03 11.97 -11.60
C PRO A 57 -3.73 11.91 -10.78
N GLY A 58 -3.47 10.82 -10.05
CA GLY A 58 -2.29 10.68 -9.21
C GLY A 58 -2.56 9.97 -7.90
N THR A 59 -1.61 10.13 -6.97
CA THR A 59 -1.64 9.50 -5.65
C THR A 59 -2.40 10.33 -4.63
N GLY A 60 -3.25 9.68 -3.84
CA GLY A 60 -3.91 10.27 -2.68
C GLY A 60 -3.01 10.24 -1.46
N ARG A 61 -3.60 10.21 -0.27
CA ARG A 61 -2.85 10.14 1.00
C ARG A 61 -2.26 8.75 1.22
N LEU A 62 -1.06 8.73 1.81
CA LEU A 62 -0.43 7.55 2.38
C LEU A 62 -0.36 7.73 3.90
N VAL A 63 -0.92 6.78 4.65
CA VAL A 63 -1.12 6.90 6.10
C VAL A 63 -0.66 5.63 6.79
N ARG A 64 0.14 5.80 7.84
CA ARG A 64 0.53 4.70 8.72
C ARG A 64 -0.62 4.26 9.61
N ILE A 65 -0.88 2.96 9.63
CA ILE A 65 -1.86 2.33 10.49
C ILE A 65 -1.15 1.79 11.73
N GLU A 66 -1.55 2.29 12.90
CA GLU A 66 -1.09 1.79 14.19
C GLU A 66 -1.99 0.66 14.69
N GLY A 67 -1.38 -0.50 14.97
CA GLY A 67 -2.08 -1.67 15.51
C GLY A 67 -3.03 -2.35 14.52
N THR A 68 -3.99 -3.10 15.07
CA THR A 68 -4.96 -3.88 14.28
C THR A 68 -6.23 -3.06 14.04
N MET A 69 -6.53 -2.79 12.77
CA MET A 69 -7.72 -2.03 12.39
C MET A 69 -9.00 -2.87 12.49
N THR A 70 -9.93 -2.44 13.34
CA THR A 70 -11.28 -3.04 13.41
C THR A 70 -12.17 -2.51 12.28
N ALA A 71 -13.29 -3.19 12.01
CA ALA A 71 -14.25 -2.72 11.00
C ALA A 71 -14.85 -1.32 11.32
N ALA A 72 -15.01 -0.97 12.60
CA ALA A 72 -15.47 0.37 12.99
C ALA A 72 -14.39 1.42 12.72
N MET A 73 -13.15 1.13 13.10
CA MET A 73 -12.01 2.01 12.81
C MET A 73 -11.82 2.18 11.31
N TYR A 74 -12.02 1.13 10.52
CA TYR A 74 -11.93 1.21 9.06
C TYR A 74 -12.91 2.23 8.46
N ARG A 75 -14.16 2.26 8.93
CA ARG A 75 -15.16 3.25 8.49
C ARG A 75 -14.66 4.68 8.76
N ASP A 76 -14.22 4.94 9.99
CA ASP A 76 -13.78 6.28 10.40
C ASP A 76 -12.51 6.67 9.65
N PHE A 77 -11.60 5.72 9.48
CA PHE A 77 -10.38 5.87 8.71
C PHE A 77 -10.64 6.24 7.25
N LEU A 78 -11.62 5.62 6.58
CA LEU A 78 -12.02 6.01 5.23
C LEU A 78 -12.60 7.44 5.18
N TYR A 79 -13.41 7.81 6.17
CA TYR A 79 -13.95 9.17 6.24
C TYR A 79 -12.85 10.22 6.39
N GLU A 80 -11.85 9.95 7.23
CA GLU A 80 -10.74 10.86 7.52
C GLU A 80 -9.68 10.93 6.42
N ASN A 81 -9.47 9.85 5.66
CA ASN A 81 -8.35 9.76 4.72
C ASN A 81 -8.79 9.65 3.25
N LEU A 82 -9.78 8.82 2.93
CA LEU A 82 -10.22 8.60 1.56
C LEU A 82 -10.99 9.80 1.01
N LEU A 83 -11.93 10.36 1.78
CA LEU A 83 -12.74 11.49 1.31
C LEU A 83 -11.89 12.75 1.05
N PRO A 84 -10.96 13.15 1.93
CA PRO A 84 -10.04 14.24 1.63
C PRO A 84 -9.12 13.94 0.43
N SER A 85 -8.60 12.71 0.31
CA SER A 85 -7.79 12.32 -0.86
C SER A 85 -8.57 12.49 -2.17
N SER A 86 -9.87 12.20 -2.18
CA SER A 86 -10.72 12.39 -3.37
C SER A 86 -10.93 13.86 -3.75
N LEU A 87 -10.85 14.78 -2.78
CA LEU A 87 -10.92 16.21 -3.01
C LEU A 87 -9.58 16.73 -3.54
N GLU A 88 -8.47 16.29 -2.95
CA GLU A 88 -7.10 16.60 -3.38
C GLU A 88 -6.84 16.13 -4.83
N LEU A 89 -7.43 15.00 -5.22
CA LEU A 89 -7.35 14.44 -6.59
C LEU A 89 -8.40 15.00 -7.57
N GLU A 90 -9.15 16.03 -7.19
CA GLU A 90 -10.21 16.66 -8.01
C GLU A 90 -11.28 15.67 -8.53
N LEU A 91 -11.45 14.54 -7.84
CA LEU A 91 -12.46 13.54 -8.18
C LEU A 91 -13.85 14.00 -7.75
N GLY A 92 -13.92 14.84 -6.72
CA GLY A 92 -15.13 15.28 -6.05
C GLY A 92 -15.56 14.28 -4.98
N GLN A 93 -16.13 14.78 -3.88
CA GLN A 93 -16.25 14.06 -2.61
C GLN A 93 -16.96 12.70 -2.67
N ARG A 94 -17.87 12.49 -3.62
CA ARG A 94 -18.66 11.24 -3.78
C ARG A 94 -18.92 10.86 -5.24
N PHE A 95 -18.19 11.45 -6.18
CA PHE A 95 -18.37 11.23 -7.61
C PHE A 95 -17.33 10.23 -8.17
N PHE A 96 -16.92 9.27 -7.36
CA PHE A 96 -15.97 8.23 -7.71
C PHE A 96 -16.41 6.85 -7.21
N ASN A 97 -15.85 5.81 -7.81
CA ASN A 97 -16.05 4.44 -7.39
C ASN A 97 -14.82 3.97 -6.60
N LEU A 98 -15.05 3.31 -5.48
CA LEU A 98 -14.00 2.73 -4.64
C LEU A 98 -13.73 1.29 -5.07
N GLN A 99 -12.47 0.95 -5.25
CA GLN A 99 -11.99 -0.42 -5.43
C GLN A 99 -11.09 -0.80 -4.26
N GLN A 100 -11.50 -1.82 -3.52
CA GLN A 100 -10.84 -2.35 -2.33
C GLN A 100 -10.88 -3.89 -2.33
N ASP A 101 -10.07 -4.53 -1.49
CA ASP A 101 -10.06 -5.99 -1.36
C ASP A 101 -11.24 -6.52 -0.51
N ASN A 102 -11.29 -7.85 -0.32
CA ASN A 102 -12.34 -8.51 0.46
C ASN A 102 -11.92 -8.82 1.90
N ASP A 103 -11.03 -8.03 2.50
CA ASP A 103 -10.67 -8.19 3.91
C ASP A 103 -11.96 -8.26 4.78
N PRO A 104 -12.01 -9.15 5.79
CA PRO A 104 -13.13 -9.22 6.73
C PRO A 104 -13.61 -7.85 7.25
N LYS A 105 -12.71 -6.89 7.46
CA LYS A 105 -13.03 -5.53 7.90
C LYS A 105 -13.79 -4.73 6.84
N HIS A 106 -13.50 -4.94 5.55
CA HIS A 106 -14.18 -4.30 4.43
C HIS A 106 -15.56 -4.91 4.18
N THR A 107 -15.69 -6.20 4.46
CA THR A 107 -16.91 -6.97 4.20
C THR A 107 -17.86 -7.06 5.39
N ALA A 108 -17.44 -6.57 6.56
CA ALA A 108 -18.24 -6.46 7.77
C ALA A 108 -19.52 -5.64 7.54
N LYS A 109 -20.58 -5.97 8.31
CA LYS A 109 -21.90 -5.34 8.18
C LYS A 109 -21.84 -3.83 8.34
N ILE A 110 -21.07 -3.32 9.31
CA ILE A 110 -20.92 -1.89 9.58
C ILE A 110 -20.28 -1.15 8.38
N SER A 111 -19.19 -1.70 7.83
CA SER A 111 -18.48 -1.14 6.68
C SER A 111 -19.34 -1.16 5.43
N LYS A 112 -19.98 -2.29 5.12
CA LYS A 112 -20.89 -2.41 3.96
C LYS A 112 -22.07 -1.45 4.04
N MET A 113 -22.66 -1.29 5.23
CA MET A 113 -23.80 -0.38 5.41
C MET A 113 -23.39 1.06 5.13
N TRP A 114 -22.27 1.50 5.71
CA TRP A 114 -21.75 2.85 5.49
C TRP A 114 -21.37 3.10 4.04
N LEU A 115 -20.65 2.16 3.41
CA LEU A 115 -20.24 2.26 2.01
C LEU A 115 -21.46 2.40 1.09
N ARG A 116 -22.50 1.57 1.25
CA ARG A 116 -23.74 1.67 0.45
C ARG A 116 -24.43 3.03 0.50
N THR A 117 -24.27 3.77 1.60
CA THR A 117 -24.86 5.11 1.77
C THR A 117 -23.94 6.25 1.35
N THR A 118 -22.66 5.97 1.12
CA THR A 118 -21.63 7.01 0.95
C THR A 118 -20.91 6.95 -0.40
N LEU A 119 -20.55 5.75 -0.87
CA LEU A 119 -19.71 5.52 -2.05
C LEU A 119 -20.18 4.31 -2.86
N ASN A 120 -19.95 4.32 -4.17
CA ASN A 120 -20.12 3.11 -4.97
C ASN A 120 -18.87 2.23 -4.87
N VAL A 121 -19.00 0.98 -4.46
CA VAL A 121 -17.88 0.03 -4.36
C VAL A 121 -17.93 -0.91 -5.57
N LEU A 122 -16.84 -0.96 -6.34
CA LEU A 122 -16.72 -1.86 -7.48
C LEU A 122 -16.54 -3.32 -7.03
N GLY A 123 -17.00 -4.23 -7.88
CA GLY A 123 -16.69 -5.66 -7.74
C GLY A 123 -15.18 -5.90 -7.84
N ARG A 124 -14.72 -6.99 -7.22
CA ARG A 124 -13.29 -7.33 -7.13
C ARG A 124 -12.66 -7.42 -8.54
N PRO A 125 -11.50 -6.79 -8.81
CA PRO A 125 -10.68 -7.15 -9.95
C PRO A 125 -10.15 -8.59 -9.78
N SER A 126 -9.85 -9.31 -10.86
CA SER A 126 -9.02 -10.51 -10.75
C SER A 126 -7.67 -10.15 -10.10
N GLN A 127 -7.11 -11.03 -9.26
CA GLN A 127 -5.87 -10.76 -8.48
C GLN A 127 -4.72 -10.18 -9.33
N ASN A 128 -4.59 -10.62 -10.59
CA ASN A 128 -3.53 -10.16 -11.51
C ASN A 128 -3.80 -8.80 -12.18
N LEU A 129 -4.92 -8.14 -11.87
CA LEU A 129 -5.34 -6.87 -12.48
C LEU A 129 -5.68 -5.80 -11.42
N ASN A 130 -5.19 -5.92 -10.19
CA ASN A 130 -5.38 -4.86 -9.20
C ASN A 130 -4.26 -3.81 -9.34
N PRO A 131 -4.53 -2.61 -9.89
CA PRO A 131 -3.48 -1.63 -10.18
C PRO A 131 -2.68 -1.20 -8.93
N ILE A 132 -3.31 -1.23 -7.76
CA ILE A 132 -2.65 -0.88 -6.49
C ILE A 132 -1.68 -1.95 -5.99
N GLU A 133 -1.87 -3.21 -6.36
CA GLU A 133 -0.91 -4.27 -6.02
C GLU A 133 0.36 -4.13 -6.84
N ASN A 134 0.24 -3.78 -8.13
CA ASN A 134 1.39 -3.48 -8.98
C ASN A 134 2.15 -2.25 -8.45
N LEU A 135 1.42 -1.17 -8.16
CA LEU A 135 1.99 0.05 -7.58
C LEU A 135 2.75 -0.24 -6.28
N ARG A 136 2.17 -1.05 -5.39
CA ARG A 136 2.79 -1.48 -4.14
C ARG A 136 4.09 -2.25 -4.40
N GLN A 137 4.09 -3.18 -5.34
CA GLN A 137 5.27 -3.98 -5.64
C GLN A 137 6.41 -3.10 -6.18
N ASP A 138 6.08 -2.11 -7.01
CA ASP A 138 7.04 -1.14 -7.53
C ASP A 138 7.60 -0.26 -6.40
N LEU A 139 6.73 0.25 -5.51
CA LEU A 139 7.14 1.03 -4.33
C LEU A 139 8.08 0.23 -3.43
N LYS A 140 7.71 -1.01 -3.08
CA LYS A 140 8.58 -1.89 -2.26
C LYS A 140 9.94 -2.07 -2.93
N THR A 141 9.96 -2.30 -4.24
CA THR A 141 11.20 -2.49 -5.00
C THR A 141 12.06 -1.22 -5.01
N ALA A 142 11.47 -0.03 -5.15
CA ALA A 142 12.18 1.24 -5.08
C ALA A 142 12.78 1.49 -3.70
N ILE A 143 11.96 1.33 -2.65
CA ILE A 143 12.35 1.62 -1.26
C ILE A 143 13.44 0.67 -0.77
N HIS A 144 13.39 -0.60 -1.17
CA HIS A 144 14.48 -1.54 -0.86
C HIS A 144 15.82 -1.12 -1.47
N LYS A 145 15.84 -0.40 -2.60
CA LYS A 145 17.09 0.14 -3.16
C LYS A 145 17.64 1.31 -2.35
N CYS A 146 16.79 2.02 -1.60
CA CYS A 146 17.18 3.13 -0.74
C CYS A 146 17.79 2.67 0.60
N CYS A 147 17.72 1.37 0.93
CA CYS A 147 18.33 0.78 2.13
C CYS A 147 17.96 1.51 3.44
N PRO A 148 16.67 1.60 3.82
CA PRO A 148 16.27 2.24 5.07
C PRO A 148 16.89 1.55 6.27
N SER A 149 17.44 2.34 7.20
CA SER A 149 18.15 1.83 8.39
C SER A 149 17.24 1.70 9.61
N ASN A 150 16.09 2.38 9.61
CA ASN A 150 15.11 2.36 10.69
C ASN A 150 13.68 2.55 10.15
N LEU A 151 12.67 2.34 11.02
CA LEU A 151 11.26 2.43 10.62
C LEU A 151 10.81 3.83 10.20
N ALA A 152 11.43 4.89 10.75
CA ALA A 152 11.10 6.26 10.37
C ALA A 152 11.62 6.58 8.96
N GLU A 153 12.84 6.18 8.63
CA GLU A 153 13.37 6.27 7.26
C GLU A 153 12.54 5.44 6.28
N LEU A 154 12.14 4.22 6.68
CA LEU A 154 11.26 3.39 5.85
C LEU A 154 9.95 4.11 5.54
N GLU A 155 9.30 4.70 6.54
CA GLU A 155 8.06 5.46 6.38
C GLU A 155 8.26 6.71 5.50
N LEU A 156 9.34 7.47 5.70
CA LEU A 156 9.67 8.65 4.91
C LEU A 156 9.89 8.29 3.43
N PHE A 157 10.69 7.26 3.13
CA PHE A 157 10.91 6.81 1.76
C PHE A 157 9.61 6.35 1.09
N PHE A 158 8.71 5.71 1.84
CA PHE A 158 7.38 5.38 1.34
C PHE A 158 6.59 6.63 0.95
N ILE A 159 6.59 7.66 1.79
CA ILE A 159 5.87 8.91 1.52
C ILE A 159 6.47 9.63 0.31
N GLU A 160 7.78 9.77 0.26
CA GLU A 160 8.49 10.47 -0.82
C GLU A 160 8.29 9.78 -2.18
N GLU A 161 8.48 8.46 -2.23
CA GLU A 161 8.29 7.67 -3.46
C GLU A 161 6.82 7.63 -3.88
N PHE A 162 5.88 7.55 -2.93
CA PHE A 162 4.46 7.56 -3.27
C PHE A 162 4.04 8.92 -3.86
N GLN A 163 4.50 10.02 -3.27
CA GLN A 163 4.19 11.36 -3.76
C GLN A 163 4.88 11.68 -5.10
N SER A 164 6.10 11.17 -5.32
CA SER A 164 6.82 11.36 -6.58
C SER A 164 6.06 10.75 -7.77
N LEU A 165 5.38 9.61 -7.56
CA LEU A 165 4.54 8.97 -8.58
C LEU A 165 3.33 9.82 -8.97
N GLY A 166 2.76 10.59 -8.03
CA GLY A 166 1.71 11.54 -8.31
C GLY A 166 2.17 12.73 -9.17
N ALA A 167 3.42 13.18 -8.98
CA ALA A 167 4.00 14.31 -9.72
C ALA A 167 4.38 13.99 -11.18
N VAL A 168 4.57 12.70 -11.51
CA VAL A 168 4.94 12.25 -12.88
C VAL A 168 3.72 12.14 -13.81
N VAL A 169 2.51 12.10 -13.26
CA VAL A 169 1.26 11.86 -14.02
C VAL A 169 0.43 13.15 -14.22
N ALA A 170 0.90 14.29 -13.68
CA ALA A 170 0.30 15.63 -13.84
C ALA A 170 0.88 16.37 -15.06
#